data_AF-A0A6M0CBS4-F1
#
_entry.id   AF-A0A6M0CBS4-F1
#
_cell.length_a   1.000
_cell.length_b   1.000
_cell.length_c   1.000
_cell.angle_alpha   90.00
_cell.angle_beta   90.00
_cell.angle_gamma   90.00
#
_symmetry.space_group_name_H-M   'P 1'
#
loop_
_entity.id
_entity.type
_entity.pdbx_description
1 polymer ?
#
loop_
_entity_poly.entity_id
_entity_poly.type
_entity_poly.pdbx_seq_one_letter_code
_entity_poly.pdbx_strand_id
1 'polypeptide(L)'
;LTPKEVNSSGLTTVDKLPAWLVNNSRILQVAKKVEMDYKLRMFSKEYDRLVKNNFRPPPDAVWQETWEVTEGLIALMAEEVEEKKADFFVVFIPDPKQVHYDRLDRLRYMRENQIDDLLYPNKRVKDWGDRYGFPVIDLTERFQVYAEENEACLHGFENSALCVGHWNVEGHRLAARIIRKQICRQLTINNNN
;
A
#
# COMPACT_ATOMS: atom_id res chain seq x y z
N LEU A 1 12.25 2.05 10.41
CA LEU A 1 12.59 0.70 10.93
C LEU A 1 13.98 0.34 10.45
N THR A 2 14.93 0.20 11.35
CA THR A 2 16.28 -0.29 10.99
C THR A 2 16.22 -1.77 10.63
N PRO A 3 17.17 -2.31 9.83
CA PRO A 3 17.24 -3.74 9.54
C PRO A 3 17.28 -4.63 10.79
N LYS A 4 17.75 -4.12 11.94
CA LYS A 4 17.72 -4.81 13.24
C LYS A 4 16.31 -4.94 13.83
N GLU A 5 15.43 -3.98 13.61
CA GLU A 5 14.04 -3.99 14.09
C GLU A 5 13.14 -4.89 13.23
N VAL A 6 13.42 -4.95 11.93
CA VAL A 6 12.75 -5.89 11.01
C VAL A 6 13.13 -7.34 11.35
N ASN A 7 14.38 -7.59 11.73
CA ASN A 7 14.86 -8.93 12.07
C ASN A 7 14.39 -9.43 13.45
N SER A 8 14.01 -8.53 14.38
CA SER A 8 13.51 -8.92 15.72
C SER A 8 12.01 -9.26 15.76
N SER A 9 11.28 -8.92 14.69
CA SER A 9 9.83 -9.12 14.60
C SER A 9 9.45 -10.57 14.28
N GLY A 10 10.33 -11.32 13.61
CA GLY A 10 10.10 -12.73 13.23
C GLY A 10 10.76 -13.78 14.14
N LEU A 11 11.64 -13.36 15.06
CA LEU A 11 12.40 -14.26 15.95
C LEU A 11 11.87 -14.21 17.38
N THR A 12 11.52 -15.35 17.95
CA THR A 12 11.13 -15.52 19.35
C THR A 12 12.34 -15.72 20.27
N THR A 13 12.16 -15.59 21.57
CA THR A 13 13.20 -16.00 22.52
C THR A 13 13.47 -17.51 22.42
N VAL A 14 12.46 -18.30 22.06
CA VAL A 14 12.54 -19.75 21.84
C VAL A 14 13.42 -20.09 20.62
N ASP A 15 13.51 -19.21 19.62
CA ASP A 15 14.38 -19.43 18.45
C ASP A 15 15.88 -19.37 18.77
N LYS A 16 16.26 -18.96 19.98
CA LYS A 16 17.65 -19.04 20.48
C LYS A 16 18.01 -20.44 21.01
N LEU A 17 17.02 -21.32 21.21
CA LEU A 17 17.24 -22.69 21.68
C LEU A 17 17.51 -23.64 20.50
N PRO A 18 18.22 -24.77 20.73
CA PRO A 18 18.42 -25.77 19.68
C PRO A 18 17.10 -26.28 19.10
N ALA A 19 17.01 -26.37 17.77
CA ALA A 19 15.79 -26.78 17.09
C ALA A 19 15.27 -28.15 17.55
N TRP A 20 16.16 -29.10 17.86
CA TRP A 20 15.77 -30.42 18.37
C TRP A 20 15.03 -30.32 19.72
N LEU A 21 15.41 -29.39 20.59
CA LEU A 21 14.77 -29.20 21.89
C LEU A 21 13.37 -28.59 21.73
N VAL A 22 13.25 -27.58 20.87
CA VAL A 22 11.97 -26.93 20.56
C VAL A 22 11.01 -27.90 19.86
N ASN A 23 11.51 -28.69 18.91
CA ASN A 23 10.70 -29.64 18.14
C ASN A 23 10.20 -30.83 18.98
N ASN A 24 10.86 -31.14 20.10
CA ASN A 24 10.48 -32.23 21.00
C ASN A 24 9.80 -31.76 22.29
N SER A 25 9.51 -30.46 22.46
CA SER A 25 8.82 -29.92 23.63
C SER A 25 7.56 -29.16 23.26
N ARG A 26 6.39 -29.68 23.67
CA ARG A 26 5.10 -29.00 23.48
C ARG A 26 5.02 -27.67 24.21
N ILE A 27 5.66 -27.56 25.38
CA ILE A 27 5.71 -26.31 26.15
C ILE A 27 6.47 -25.24 25.38
N LEU A 28 7.63 -25.58 24.80
CA LEU A 28 8.42 -24.63 23.99
C LEU A 28 7.70 -24.24 22.70
N GLN A 29 6.98 -25.17 22.06
CA GLN A 29 6.16 -24.86 20.89
C GLN A 29 5.01 -23.90 21.22
N VAL A 30 4.34 -24.10 22.36
CA VAL A 30 3.29 -23.18 22.83
C VAL A 30 3.87 -21.81 23.18
N ALA A 31 5.00 -21.77 23.90
CA ALA A 31 5.68 -20.51 24.23
C ALA A 31 6.08 -19.74 22.97
N LYS A 32 6.64 -20.43 21.97
CA LYS A 32 6.97 -19.85 20.67
C LYS A 32 5.72 -19.29 19.98
N LYS A 33 4.61 -20.03 19.96
CA LYS A 33 3.34 -19.56 19.38
C LYS A 33 2.82 -18.31 20.09
N VAL A 34 2.81 -18.28 21.42
CA VAL A 34 2.33 -17.12 22.20
C VAL A 34 3.17 -15.88 21.91
N GLU A 35 4.49 -16.01 21.88
CA GLU A 35 5.38 -14.88 21.55
C GLU A 35 5.15 -14.38 20.13
N MET A 36 5.03 -15.29 19.15
CA MET A 36 4.75 -14.93 17.76
C MET A 36 3.40 -14.21 17.65
N ASP A 37 2.34 -14.77 18.23
CA ASP A 37 1.00 -14.19 18.18
C ASP A 37 0.97 -12.80 18.86
N TYR A 38 1.71 -12.61 19.96
CA TYR A 38 1.86 -11.30 20.60
C TYR A 38 2.56 -10.29 19.68
N LYS A 39 3.70 -10.68 19.07
CA LYS A 39 4.43 -9.81 18.15
C LYS A 39 3.61 -9.45 16.91
N LEU A 40 2.90 -10.41 16.34
CA LEU A 40 2.00 -10.18 15.20
C LEU A 40 0.91 -9.17 15.52
N ARG A 41 0.30 -9.23 16.72
CA ARG A 41 -0.70 -8.25 17.17
C ARG A 41 -0.10 -6.85 17.33
N MET A 42 1.11 -6.76 17.89
CA MET A 42 1.80 -5.47 18.03
C MET A 42 2.14 -4.87 16.68
N PHE A 43 2.71 -5.67 15.76
CA PHE A 43 3.00 -5.25 14.40
C PHE A 43 1.73 -4.80 13.67
N SER A 44 0.63 -5.57 13.75
CA SER A 44 -0.64 -5.20 13.13
C SER A 44 -1.18 -3.86 13.66
N LYS A 45 -1.11 -3.61 14.98
CA LYS A 45 -1.53 -2.32 15.55
C LYS A 45 -0.69 -1.14 15.06
N GLU A 46 0.62 -1.34 14.98
CA GLU A 46 1.54 -0.31 14.51
C GLU A 46 1.35 -0.05 13.02
N TYR A 47 1.22 -1.10 12.21
CA TYR A 47 0.89 -1.03 10.80
C TYR A 47 -0.43 -0.28 10.57
N ASP A 48 -1.49 -0.65 11.29
CA ASP A 48 -2.79 0.02 11.19
C ASP A 48 -2.68 1.51 11.54
N ARG A 49 -1.91 1.87 12.57
CA ARG A 49 -1.65 3.26 12.93
C ARG A 49 -0.95 4.01 11.79
N LEU A 50 0.09 3.42 11.18
CA LEU A 50 0.82 4.03 10.08
C LEU A 50 -0.04 4.20 8.84
N VAL A 51 -0.80 3.17 8.44
CA VAL A 51 -1.68 3.21 7.27
C VAL A 51 -2.73 4.31 7.39
N LYS A 52 -3.31 4.51 8.58
CA LYS A 52 -4.31 5.57 8.82
C LYS A 52 -3.76 6.99 8.64
N ASN A 53 -2.46 7.17 8.82
CA ASN A 53 -1.81 8.47 8.63
C ASN A 53 -1.59 8.80 7.15
N ASN A 54 -1.63 7.82 6.24
CA ASN A 54 -1.56 8.08 4.80
C ASN A 54 -2.80 8.82 4.26
N PHE A 55 -3.93 8.78 4.98
CA PHE A 55 -5.19 9.40 4.57
C PHE A 55 -5.41 10.81 5.13
N ARG A 56 -4.36 11.47 5.62
CA ARG A 56 -4.45 12.80 6.23
C ARG A 56 -3.16 13.60 6.02
N PRO A 57 -3.20 14.93 6.19
CA PRO A 57 -1.99 15.74 6.23
C PRO A 57 -0.96 15.21 7.23
N PRO A 58 0.35 15.37 6.96
CA PRO A 58 1.42 14.92 7.84
C PRO A 58 1.20 15.41 9.29
N PRO A 59 1.04 14.49 10.26
CA PRO A 59 0.67 14.87 11.63
C PRO A 59 1.83 15.46 12.45
N ASP A 60 3.08 15.23 12.04
CA ASP A 60 4.29 15.68 12.74
C ASP A 60 5.45 15.89 11.76
N ALA A 61 6.57 16.39 12.27
CA ALA A 61 7.76 16.70 11.48
C ALA A 61 8.39 15.47 10.80
N VAL A 62 8.29 14.28 11.43
CA VAL A 62 8.84 13.04 10.85
C VAL A 62 8.03 12.65 9.61
N TRP A 63 6.71 12.77 9.67
CA TRP A 63 5.86 12.55 8.51
C TRP A 63 6.05 13.61 7.43
N GLN A 64 6.27 14.87 7.80
CA GLN A 64 6.58 15.93 6.84
C GLN A 64 7.86 15.61 6.08
N GLU A 65 8.95 15.32 6.80
CA GLU A 65 10.24 14.94 6.23
C GLU A 65 10.11 13.66 5.39
N THR A 66 9.34 12.66 5.84
CA THR A 66 9.12 11.42 5.08
C THR A 66 8.50 11.69 3.71
N TRP A 67 7.51 12.59 3.66
CA TRP A 67 6.90 13.00 2.39
C TRP A 67 7.86 13.81 1.54
N GLU A 68 8.55 14.79 2.11
CA GLU A 68 9.53 15.62 1.39
C GLU A 68 10.64 14.77 0.76
N VAL A 69 11.20 13.82 1.50
CA VAL A 69 12.23 12.90 0.99
C VAL A 69 11.67 12.00 -0.12
N THR A 70 10.47 11.44 0.07
CA THR A 70 9.85 10.56 -0.94
C THR A 70 9.56 11.31 -2.24
N GLU A 71 9.01 12.53 -2.13
CA GLU A 71 8.73 13.42 -3.24
C GLU A 71 10.02 13.81 -3.98
N GLY A 72 11.09 14.17 -3.25
CA GLY A 72 12.38 14.50 -3.83
C GLY A 72 13.03 13.32 -4.56
N LEU A 73 12.98 12.11 -3.98
CA LEU A 73 13.55 10.92 -4.60
C LEU A 73 12.86 10.54 -5.92
N ILE A 74 11.54 10.64 -5.98
CA ILE A 74 10.83 10.30 -7.21
C ILE A 74 10.95 11.41 -8.26
N ALA A 75 11.01 12.68 -7.85
CA ALA A 75 11.34 13.77 -8.77
C ALA A 75 12.72 13.55 -9.41
N LEU A 76 13.74 13.19 -8.62
CA LEU A 76 15.06 12.85 -9.14
C LEU A 76 15.01 11.65 -10.11
N MET A 77 14.22 10.62 -9.80
CA MET A 77 14.02 9.51 -10.73
C MET A 77 13.37 9.95 -12.06
N ALA A 78 12.41 10.89 -12.01
CA ALA A 78 11.79 11.43 -13.21
C ALA A 78 12.81 12.18 -14.07
N GLU A 79 13.58 13.08 -13.47
CA GLU A 79 14.66 13.83 -14.13
C GLU A 79 15.67 12.88 -14.79
N GLU A 80 16.15 11.86 -14.07
CA GLU A 80 17.10 10.88 -14.59
C GLU A 80 16.54 10.04 -15.76
N VAL A 81 15.24 9.82 -15.81
CA VAL A 81 14.56 9.09 -16.90
C VAL A 81 14.38 9.97 -18.12
N GLU A 82 14.01 11.24 -17.93
CA GLU A 82 13.91 12.24 -18.99
C GLU A 82 15.27 12.53 -19.64
N GLU A 83 16.35 12.63 -18.87
CA GLU A 83 17.73 12.75 -19.38
C GLU A 83 18.11 11.61 -20.32
N LYS A 84 17.56 10.41 -20.07
CA LYS A 84 17.75 9.22 -20.91
C LYS A 84 16.76 9.13 -22.07
N LYS A 85 15.96 10.17 -22.29
CA LYS A 85 14.94 10.26 -23.35
C LYS A 85 13.88 9.16 -23.28
N ALA A 86 13.52 8.77 -22.06
CA ALA A 86 12.43 7.84 -21.80
C ALA A 86 11.26 8.56 -21.12
N ASP A 87 10.05 8.04 -21.32
CA ASP A 87 8.86 8.57 -20.65
C ASP A 87 8.79 8.05 -19.20
N PHE A 88 8.48 8.94 -18.25
CA PHE A 88 8.28 8.61 -16.84
C PHE A 88 6.81 8.71 -16.43
N PHE A 89 6.33 7.75 -15.62
CA PHE A 89 4.97 7.77 -15.08
C PHE A 89 4.96 7.20 -13.67
N VAL A 90 4.09 7.74 -12.81
CA VAL A 90 3.78 7.15 -11.50
C VAL A 90 2.41 6.50 -11.57
N VAL A 91 2.29 5.27 -11.05
CA VAL A 91 1.00 4.60 -10.89
C VAL A 91 0.63 4.60 -9.41
N PHE A 92 -0.51 5.20 -9.07
CA PHE A 92 -1.01 5.15 -7.70
C PHE A 92 -1.80 3.85 -7.48
N ILE A 93 -1.30 3.02 -6.56
CA ILE A 93 -1.90 1.74 -6.17
C ILE A 93 -2.93 2.02 -5.06
N PRO A 94 -4.22 1.68 -5.26
CA PRO A 94 -5.23 1.90 -4.24
C PRO A 94 -5.02 0.94 -3.06
N ASP A 95 -5.24 1.47 -1.87
CA ASP A 95 -5.37 0.69 -0.65
C ASP A 95 -6.73 -0.04 -0.64
N PRO A 96 -6.82 -1.29 -0.12
CA PRO A 96 -8.09 -2.01 -0.03
C PRO A 96 -9.21 -1.22 0.67
N LYS A 97 -8.89 -0.32 1.61
CA LYS A 97 -9.87 0.53 2.29
C LYS A 97 -10.48 1.61 1.39
N GLN A 98 -9.79 2.00 0.32
CA GLN A 98 -10.31 2.94 -0.68
C GLN A 98 -11.28 2.25 -1.64
N VAL A 99 -11.07 0.96 -1.93
CA VAL A 99 -11.73 0.25 -3.04
C VAL A 99 -12.54 -0.97 -2.61
N HIS A 100 -12.74 -1.16 -1.31
CA HIS A 100 -13.63 -2.20 -0.79
C HIS A 100 -15.01 -2.07 -1.47
N TYR A 101 -15.62 -3.16 -1.96
CA TYR A 101 -16.87 -3.07 -2.71
C TYR A 101 -18.02 -2.48 -1.87
N ASP A 102 -18.14 -2.88 -0.60
CA ASP A 102 -19.16 -2.33 0.30
C ASP A 102 -18.80 -0.91 0.76
N ARG A 103 -19.65 0.05 0.36
CA ARG A 103 -19.56 1.46 0.75
C ARG A 103 -19.71 1.67 2.26
N LEU A 104 -20.55 0.89 2.93
CA LEU A 104 -20.74 1.02 4.38
C LEU A 104 -19.47 0.64 5.13
N ASP A 105 -18.70 -0.32 4.61
CA ASP A 105 -17.38 -0.69 5.15
C ASP A 105 -16.39 0.48 5.07
N ARG A 106 -16.31 1.13 3.90
CA ARG A 106 -15.43 2.30 3.71
C ARG A 106 -15.82 3.45 4.64
N LEU A 107 -17.12 3.76 4.72
CA LEU A 107 -17.63 4.81 5.61
C LEU A 107 -17.42 4.49 7.10
N ARG A 108 -17.55 3.21 7.49
CA ARG A 108 -17.26 2.76 8.85
C ARG A 108 -15.78 2.94 9.16
N TYR A 109 -14.89 2.50 8.27
CA TYR A 109 -13.45 2.70 8.42
C TYR A 109 -13.08 4.18 8.56
N MET A 110 -13.68 5.06 7.76
CA MET A 110 -13.48 6.50 7.86
C MET A 110 -13.88 7.04 9.25
N ARG A 111 -15.08 6.69 9.74
CA ARG A 111 -15.57 7.14 11.04
C ARG A 111 -14.72 6.64 12.20
N GLU A 112 -14.38 5.35 12.22
CA GLU A 112 -13.60 4.73 13.29
C GLU A 112 -12.19 5.32 13.41
N ASN A 113 -11.65 5.85 12.31
CA ASN A 113 -10.27 6.32 12.23
C ASN A 113 -10.13 7.84 12.05
N GLN A 114 -11.25 8.57 12.11
CA GLN A 114 -11.32 10.02 11.94
C GLN A 114 -10.63 10.46 10.64
N ILE A 115 -11.02 9.80 9.53
CA ILE A 115 -10.53 10.09 8.19
C ILE A 115 -11.64 10.81 7.42
N ASP A 116 -11.36 12.02 6.97
CA ASP A 116 -12.32 12.84 6.23
C ASP A 116 -12.37 12.47 4.74
N ASP A 117 -11.23 12.05 4.18
CA ASP A 117 -11.08 11.80 2.75
C ASP A 117 -10.12 10.63 2.48
N LEU A 118 -10.67 9.50 2.04
CA LEU A 118 -9.86 8.35 1.63
C LEU A 118 -9.03 8.64 0.36
N LEU A 119 -9.34 9.69 -0.41
CA LEU A 119 -8.59 10.08 -1.60
C LEU A 119 -7.53 11.16 -1.33
N TYR A 120 -7.29 11.53 -0.06
CA TYR A 120 -6.21 12.45 0.31
C TYR A 120 -4.85 12.09 -0.33
N PRO A 121 -4.32 10.85 -0.22
CA PRO A 121 -3.01 10.53 -0.77
C PRO A 121 -2.98 10.62 -2.28
N ASN A 122 -4.08 10.29 -2.95
CA ASN A 122 -4.24 10.37 -4.40
C ASN A 122 -4.07 11.81 -4.89
N LYS A 123 -4.80 12.73 -4.25
CA LYS A 123 -4.77 14.16 -4.55
C LYS A 123 -3.37 14.71 -4.33
N ARG A 124 -2.74 14.36 -3.21
CA ARG A 124 -1.35 14.77 -2.91
C ARG A 124 -0.39 14.32 -4.00
N VAL A 125 -0.42 13.03 -4.37
CA VAL A 125 0.50 12.49 -5.38
C VAL A 125 0.25 13.12 -6.75
N LYS A 126 -1.02 13.36 -7.10
CA LYS A 126 -1.38 14.06 -8.34
C LYS A 126 -0.86 15.50 -8.36
N ASP A 127 -1.13 16.29 -7.32
CA ASP A 127 -0.70 17.68 -7.23
C ASP A 127 0.82 17.81 -7.29
N TRP A 128 1.51 16.83 -6.72
CA TRP A 128 2.95 16.72 -6.76
C TRP A 128 3.47 16.32 -8.15
N GLY A 129 2.87 15.33 -8.82
CA GLY A 129 3.20 15.00 -10.21
C GLY A 129 3.02 16.18 -11.16
N ASP A 130 1.92 16.93 -10.99
CA ASP A 130 1.66 18.16 -11.76
C ASP A 130 2.75 19.22 -11.52
N ARG A 131 3.27 19.33 -10.29
CA ARG A 131 4.34 20.28 -9.92
C ARG A 131 5.69 19.92 -10.55
N TYR A 132 6.03 18.63 -10.58
CA TYR A 132 7.32 18.14 -11.08
C TYR A 132 7.28 17.70 -12.55
N GLY A 133 6.14 17.82 -13.22
CA GLY A 133 6.04 17.64 -14.66
C GLY A 133 5.86 16.20 -15.13
N PHE A 134 5.51 15.26 -14.25
CA PHE A 134 5.26 13.87 -14.64
C PHE A 134 3.80 13.42 -14.44
N PRO A 135 3.29 12.57 -15.33
CA PRO A 135 1.94 12.03 -15.25
C PRO A 135 1.77 11.02 -14.10
N VAL A 136 0.64 11.15 -13.39
CA VAL A 136 0.17 10.19 -12.39
C VAL A 136 -1.05 9.43 -12.92
N ILE A 137 -0.96 8.10 -12.94
CA ILE A 137 -2.07 7.19 -13.27
C ILE A 137 -2.70 6.71 -11.97
N ASP A 138 -3.76 7.37 -11.54
CA ASP A 138 -4.55 6.93 -10.40
C ASP A 138 -5.56 5.86 -10.79
N LEU A 139 -5.47 4.70 -10.14
CA LEU A 139 -6.36 3.56 -10.38
C LEU A 139 -7.62 3.58 -9.49
N THR A 140 -7.63 4.39 -8.45
CA THR A 140 -8.51 4.21 -7.28
C THR A 140 -9.99 4.33 -7.61
N GLU A 141 -10.42 5.41 -8.27
CA GLU A 141 -11.85 5.59 -8.61
C GLU A 141 -12.36 4.48 -9.53
N ARG A 142 -11.53 4.06 -10.51
CA ARG A 142 -11.91 2.98 -11.43
C ARG A 142 -11.96 1.61 -10.74
N PHE A 143 -11.08 1.38 -9.78
CA PHE A 143 -11.12 0.20 -8.92
C PHE A 143 -12.38 0.20 -8.05
N GLN A 144 -12.69 1.33 -7.43
CA GLN A 144 -13.87 1.47 -6.58
C GLN A 144 -15.16 1.23 -7.37
N VAL A 145 -15.33 1.88 -8.52
CA VAL A 145 -16.50 1.67 -9.40
C VAL A 145 -16.64 0.21 -9.79
N TYR A 146 -15.53 -0.42 -10.23
CA TYR A 146 -15.57 -1.83 -10.63
C TYR A 146 -15.92 -2.75 -9.46
N ALA A 147 -15.32 -2.54 -8.28
CA ALA A 147 -15.60 -3.33 -7.09
C ALA A 147 -17.07 -3.21 -6.67
N GLU A 148 -17.63 -2.00 -6.69
CA GLU A 148 -19.03 -1.74 -6.38
C GLU A 148 -19.98 -2.41 -7.39
N GLU A 149 -19.75 -2.21 -8.69
CA GLU A 149 -20.63 -2.75 -9.75
C GLU A 149 -20.66 -4.28 -9.81
N ASN A 150 -19.56 -4.92 -9.40
CA ASN A 150 -19.40 -6.38 -9.49
C ASN A 150 -19.46 -7.07 -8.12
N GLU A 151 -19.67 -6.31 -7.03
CA GLU A 151 -19.61 -6.79 -5.64
C GLU A 151 -18.36 -7.63 -5.34
N ALA A 152 -17.23 -7.24 -5.92
CA ALA A 152 -16.02 -8.04 -5.98
C ALA A 152 -14.88 -7.48 -5.12
N CYS A 153 -14.23 -8.34 -4.35
CA CYS A 153 -12.95 -8.02 -3.73
C CYS A 153 -11.86 -7.99 -4.81
N LEU A 154 -11.16 -6.86 -4.95
CA LEU A 154 -9.99 -6.75 -5.83
C LEU A 154 -8.65 -7.05 -5.13
N HIS A 155 -8.71 -7.28 -3.82
CA HIS A 155 -7.58 -7.59 -2.96
C HIS A 155 -7.85 -8.87 -2.17
N GLY A 156 -6.77 -9.52 -1.73
CA GLY A 156 -6.82 -10.69 -0.86
C GLY A 156 -7.06 -12.01 -1.60
N PHE A 157 -6.76 -13.11 -0.93
CA PHE A 157 -6.81 -14.46 -1.50
C PHE A 157 -7.58 -15.40 -0.57
N GLU A 158 -8.22 -16.43 -1.11
CA GLU A 158 -9.02 -17.40 -0.33
C GLU A 158 -8.22 -18.10 0.78
N ASN A 159 -6.93 -18.33 0.57
CA ASN A 159 -6.02 -18.91 1.57
C ASN A 159 -5.55 -17.88 2.63
N SER A 160 -6.10 -16.67 2.59
CA SER A 160 -5.83 -15.54 3.48
C SER A 160 -7.15 -14.79 3.77
N ALA A 161 -7.09 -13.48 3.99
CA ALA A 161 -8.28 -12.66 4.13
C ALA A 161 -8.63 -12.00 2.78
N LEU A 162 -9.92 -12.03 2.44
CA LEU A 162 -10.46 -11.34 1.27
C LEU A 162 -10.54 -9.84 1.51
N CYS A 163 -10.52 -9.05 0.42
CA CYS A 163 -10.65 -7.60 0.44
C CYS A 163 -9.57 -6.85 1.24
N VAL A 164 -8.40 -7.47 1.46
CA VAL A 164 -7.27 -6.87 2.18
C VAL A 164 -5.93 -7.24 1.54
N GLY A 165 -4.88 -6.49 1.86
CA GLY A 165 -3.52 -6.80 1.42
C GLY A 165 -3.32 -6.58 -0.08
N HIS A 166 -2.63 -7.50 -0.76
CA HIS A 166 -2.27 -7.37 -2.18
C HIS A 166 -3.47 -7.51 -3.12
N TRP A 167 -3.34 -7.01 -4.34
CA TRP A 167 -4.27 -7.30 -5.42
C TRP A 167 -4.37 -8.81 -5.66
N ASN A 168 -5.58 -9.27 -5.94
CA ASN A 168 -5.80 -10.61 -6.44
C ASN A 168 -5.74 -10.63 -7.98
N VAL A 169 -6.05 -11.79 -8.58
CA VAL A 169 -6.02 -11.96 -10.04
C VAL A 169 -6.90 -10.92 -10.76
N GLU A 170 -8.07 -10.62 -10.21
CA GLU A 170 -9.00 -9.65 -10.79
C GLU A 170 -8.51 -8.20 -10.63
N GLY A 171 -7.99 -7.84 -9.45
CA GLY A 171 -7.33 -6.56 -9.22
C GLY A 171 -6.16 -6.31 -10.17
N HIS A 172 -5.27 -7.29 -10.32
CA HIS A 172 -4.17 -7.22 -11.29
C HIS A 172 -4.67 -7.06 -12.74
N ARG A 173 -5.71 -7.80 -13.13
CA ARG A 173 -6.30 -7.69 -14.48
C ARG A 173 -6.90 -6.31 -14.74
N LEU A 174 -7.59 -5.74 -13.74
CA LEU A 174 -8.16 -4.41 -13.82
C LEU A 174 -7.07 -3.34 -13.93
N ALA A 175 -6.03 -3.40 -13.08
CA ALA A 175 -4.86 -2.51 -13.16
C ALA A 175 -4.25 -2.53 -14.57
N ALA A 176 -3.92 -3.72 -15.08
CA ALA A 176 -3.30 -3.86 -16.40
C ALA A 176 -4.14 -3.22 -17.50
N ARG A 177 -5.47 -3.39 -17.45
CA ARG A 177 -6.40 -2.79 -18.43
C ARG A 177 -6.40 -1.26 -18.35
N ILE A 178 -6.44 -0.69 -17.15
CA ILE A 178 -6.46 0.78 -16.94
C ILE A 178 -5.11 1.39 -17.35
N ILE A 179 -4.01 0.84 -16.84
CA ILE A 179 -2.65 1.33 -17.09
C ILE A 179 -2.36 1.29 -18.59
N ARG A 180 -2.61 0.15 -19.26
CA ARG A 180 -2.42 0.02 -20.70
C ARG A 180 -3.18 1.09 -21.49
N LYS A 181 -4.46 1.32 -21.15
CA LYS A 181 -5.29 2.33 -21.83
C LYS A 181 -4.69 3.73 -21.66
N GLN A 182 -4.22 4.05 -20.47
CA GLN A 182 -3.67 5.37 -20.16
C GLN A 182 -2.30 5.59 -20.83
N ILE A 183 -1.42 4.60 -20.81
CA ILE A 183 -0.14 4.65 -21.53
C ILE A 183 -0.36 4.82 -23.04
N CYS A 184 -1.21 4.00 -23.66
CA CYS A 184 -1.50 4.13 -25.10
C CYS A 184 -2.05 5.52 -25.48
N ARG A 185 -2.90 6.10 -24.62
CA ARG A 185 -3.44 7.45 -24.84
C ARG A 185 -2.34 8.51 -24.82
N GLN A 186 -1.43 8.43 -23.85
CA GLN A 186 -0.32 9.39 -23.73
C GLN A 186 0.67 9.28 -24.89
N LEU A 187 1.04 8.06 -25.27
CA LEU A 187 1.89 7.82 -26.45
C LEU A 187 1.26 8.35 -27.75
N THR A 188 -0.07 8.30 -27.88
CA THR A 188 -0.74 8.82 -29.07
C THR A 188 -0.76 10.35 -29.08
N ILE A 189 -0.91 11.01 -27.92
CA ILE A 189 -0.86 12.47 -27.82
C ILE A 189 0.54 12.99 -28.14
N ASN A 190 1.58 12.36 -27.60
CA ASN A 190 2.98 12.77 -27.81
C ASN A 190 3.44 12.63 -29.28
N ASN A 191 2.85 11.71 -30.05
CA ASN A 191 3.16 11.54 -31.48
C ASN A 191 2.43 12.53 -32.41
N ASN A 192 1.49 13.33 -31.89
CA ASN A 192 0.71 14.31 -32.67
C ASN A 192 1.08 15.77 -32.37
N ASN A 193 2.06 16.01 -31.49
CA ASN A 193 2.65 17.31 -31.17
C ASN A 193 4.08 17.37 -31.71
#